data_AF-A0A936NSN4-F1
#
_entry.id   AF-A0A936NSN4-F1
#
_cell.length_a   1.000
_cell.length_b   1.000
_cell.length_c   1.000
_cell.angle_alpha   90.00
_cell.angle_beta   90.00
_cell.angle_gamma   90.00
#
_symmetry.space_group_name_H-M   'P 1'
#
loop_
_entity.id
_entity.type
_entity.pdbx_description
1 polymer ?
#
loop_
_entity_poly.entity_id
_entity_poly.type
_entity_poly.pdbx_seq_one_letter_code
_entity_poly.pdbx_strand_id
1 'polypeptide(L)'
;MNHSKSTTLILGLLILTGLESAMAQSGGSVSDLGWMAGTWTCEKWGGEMKEIWAAPSGNTMIGMFSHVKAGEPGFYEFYDHRKEPRRIEVLPASFRSEIDH
;
A
#
# COMPACT_ATOMS: atom_id res chain seq x y z
N MET A 1 14.26 31.78 -58.98
CA MET A 1 14.35 32.40 -57.64
C MET A 1 12.94 32.54 -57.10
N ASN A 2 12.46 31.96 -56.01
CA ASN A 2 13.01 31.12 -54.95
C ASN A 2 11.80 30.36 -54.35
N HIS A 3 11.76 29.04 -54.43
CA HIS A 3 10.88 28.22 -53.58
C HIS A 3 11.68 27.84 -52.34
N SER A 4 11.51 28.54 -51.23
CA SER A 4 12.01 28.10 -49.92
C SER A 4 11.50 29.04 -48.86
N LYS A 5 10.42 28.66 -48.16
CA LYS A 5 10.14 29.06 -46.75
C LYS A 5 9.17 28.10 -46.04
N SER A 6 8.48 27.19 -46.74
CA SER A 6 7.34 26.48 -46.14
C SER A 6 7.62 25.07 -45.60
N THR A 7 8.87 24.58 -45.60
CA THR A 7 9.17 23.20 -45.15
C THR A 7 9.86 23.13 -43.78
N THR A 8 10.35 24.25 -43.24
CA THR A 8 11.15 24.24 -41.98
C THR A 8 10.30 24.33 -40.71
N LEU A 9 9.03 24.73 -40.79
CA LEU A 9 8.21 25.00 -39.59
C LEU A 9 7.55 23.77 -38.96
N ILE A 10 7.42 22.65 -39.67
CA ILE A 10 6.68 21.47 -39.17
C ILE A 10 7.58 20.54 -38.35
N LEU A 11 8.91 20.58 -38.54
CA LEU A 11 9.83 19.72 -37.77
C LEU A 11 10.15 20.27 -36.36
N GLY A 12 9.96 21.57 -36.12
CA GLY A 12 10.22 22.20 -34.82
C GLY A 12 9.09 22.01 -33.79
N LEU A 13 7.85 21.79 -34.24
CA LEU A 13 6.69 21.69 -33.36
C LEU A 13 6.50 20.27 -32.77
N LEU A 14 7.09 19.25 -33.40
CA LEU A 14 6.99 17.84 -32.96
C LEU A 14 8.00 17.45 -31.87
N ILE A 15 8.97 18.31 -31.55
CA ILE A 15 9.95 18.07 -30.48
C ILE A 15 9.48 18.67 -29.14
N LEU A 16 8.48 19.57 -29.14
CA LEU A 16 8.03 20.25 -27.92
C LEU A 16 6.89 19.53 -27.18
N THR A 17 6.26 18.51 -27.78
CA THR A 17 5.16 17.74 -27.15
C THR A 17 5.60 16.41 -26.55
N GLY A 18 6.90 16.05 -26.62
CA GLY A 18 7.41 14.74 -26.19
C GLY A 18 7.97 14.68 -24.76
N LEU A 19 8.00 15.79 -24.01
CA LEU A 19 8.44 15.81 -22.61
C LEU A 19 7.27 15.57 -21.63
N GLU A 20 6.39 14.62 -21.92
CA GLU A 20 5.34 14.24 -20.98
C GLU A 20 5.86 13.15 -20.05
N SER A 21 6.54 13.61 -18.99
CA SER A 21 6.64 12.97 -17.68
C SER A 21 7.30 11.60 -17.61
N ALA A 22 8.62 11.56 -17.80
CA ALA A 22 9.48 10.71 -16.97
C ALA A 22 9.62 11.34 -15.58
N MET A 23 8.51 11.61 -14.89
CA MET A 23 8.57 11.83 -13.46
C MET A 23 8.90 10.47 -12.87
N ALA A 24 10.17 10.26 -12.53
CA ALA A 24 10.53 9.20 -11.62
C ALA A 24 9.56 9.28 -10.44
N GLN A 25 8.68 8.29 -10.29
CA GLN A 25 7.73 8.25 -9.19
C GLN A 25 8.58 8.28 -7.93
N SER A 26 8.62 9.43 -7.26
CA SER A 26 9.39 9.62 -6.04
C SER A 26 9.02 8.48 -5.11
N GLY A 27 9.98 7.61 -4.77
CA GLY A 27 9.69 6.35 -4.11
C GLY A 27 8.75 6.57 -2.92
N GLY A 28 7.51 6.06 -3.05
CA GLY A 28 6.41 6.32 -2.14
C GLY A 28 6.79 6.09 -0.68
N SER A 29 6.13 6.81 0.20
CA SER A 29 6.29 6.68 1.65
C SER A 29 5.11 5.92 2.25
N VAL A 30 5.30 5.31 3.42
CA VAL A 30 4.19 4.66 4.14
C VAL A 30 3.15 5.68 4.58
N SER A 31 3.53 6.94 4.78
CA SER A 31 2.60 8.05 5.05
C SER A 31 1.57 8.24 3.93
N ASP A 32 1.91 7.91 2.68
CA ASP A 32 0.98 8.02 1.54
C ASP A 32 -0.17 7.00 1.63
N LEU A 33 -0.06 5.98 2.49
CA LEU A 33 -1.10 4.97 2.75
C LEU A 33 -2.11 5.43 3.82
N GLY A 34 -2.04 6.67 4.30
CA GLY A 34 -2.92 7.18 5.36
C GLY A 34 -4.42 7.05 5.05
N TRP A 35 -4.80 7.00 3.77
CA TRP A 35 -6.18 6.79 3.33
C TRP A 35 -6.74 5.39 3.67
N MET A 36 -5.86 4.40 3.91
CA MET A 36 -6.27 3.04 4.28
C MET A 36 -6.59 2.90 5.78
N ALA A 37 -6.17 3.85 6.61
CA ALA A 37 -6.35 3.78 8.06
C ALA A 37 -7.83 3.72 8.42
N GLY A 38 -8.20 2.74 9.24
CA GLY A 38 -9.59 2.53 9.63
C GLY A 38 -9.94 1.06 9.85
N THR A 39 -11.24 0.80 9.93
CA THR A 39 -11.82 -0.54 10.03
C THR A 39 -12.68 -0.81 8.81
N TRP A 40 -12.38 -1.91 8.13
CA TRP A 40 -13.03 -2.34 6.91
C TRP A 40 -13.69 -3.68 7.20
N THR A 41 -14.97 -3.78 6.89
CA THR A 41 -15.75 -5.01 7.10
C THR A 41 -16.43 -5.43 5.83
N CYS A 42 -16.45 -6.72 5.54
CA CYS A 42 -17.28 -7.26 4.48
C CYS A 42 -17.71 -8.70 4.77
N GLU A 43 -18.82 -9.12 4.17
CA GLU A 43 -19.28 -10.50 4.24
C GLU A 43 -18.84 -11.25 2.99
N LYS A 44 -18.00 -12.27 3.17
CA LYS A 44 -17.52 -13.11 2.07
C LYS A 44 -17.12 -14.48 2.60
N TRP A 45 -17.07 -15.47 1.71
CA TRP A 45 -16.63 -16.84 2.03
C TRP A 45 -17.40 -17.51 3.19
N GLY A 46 -18.65 -17.07 3.40
CA GLY A 46 -19.54 -17.61 4.42
C GLY A 46 -19.27 -17.08 5.83
N GLY A 47 -18.58 -15.95 5.97
CA GLY A 47 -18.32 -15.30 7.25
C GLY A 47 -18.13 -13.78 7.15
N GLU A 48 -17.99 -13.14 8.31
CA GLU A 48 -17.61 -11.74 8.45
C GLU A 48 -16.09 -11.64 8.35
N MET A 49 -15.60 -10.82 7.43
CA MET A 49 -14.20 -10.44 7.34
C MET A 49 -14.02 -9.02 7.86
N LYS A 50 -12.95 -8.80 8.62
CA LYS A 50 -12.60 -7.52 9.19
C LYS A 50 -11.12 -7.26 9.03
N GLU A 51 -10.79 -6.13 8.42
CA GLU A 51 -9.45 -5.58 8.39
C GLU A 51 -9.38 -4.32 9.23
N ILE A 52 -8.33 -4.20 10.04
CA ILE A 52 -8.03 -3.00 10.80
C ILE A 52 -6.64 -2.54 10.40
N TRP A 53 -6.56 -1.27 10.03
CA TRP A 53 -5.34 -0.62 9.57
C TRP A 53 -5.06 0.57 10.48
N ALA A 54 -3.93 0.55 11.19
CA ALA A 54 -3.50 1.67 12.01
C ALA A 54 -3.14 2.88 11.14
N ALA A 55 -3.18 4.09 11.71
CA ALA A 55 -2.58 5.24 11.04
C ALA A 55 -1.07 4.99 10.81
N PRO A 56 -0.51 5.41 9.65
CA PRO A 56 0.93 5.39 9.44
C PRO A 56 1.69 6.10 10.57
N SER A 57 2.77 5.49 11.06
CA SER A 57 3.63 6.08 12.08
C SER A 57 5.10 5.78 11.77
N GLY A 58 5.89 6.84 11.57
CA GLY A 58 7.23 6.72 11.01
C GLY A 58 7.18 6.09 9.61
N ASN A 59 8.02 5.09 9.37
CA ASN A 59 8.04 4.34 8.10
C ASN A 59 7.31 2.99 8.21
N THR A 60 6.32 2.89 9.10
CA THR A 60 5.57 1.66 9.36
C THR A 60 4.07 1.93 9.43
N MET A 61 3.29 0.97 8.97
CA MET A 61 1.85 0.87 9.20
C MET A 61 1.54 -0.59 9.55
N ILE A 62 0.80 -0.82 10.63
CA ILE A 62 0.43 -2.17 11.08
C ILE A 62 -1.03 -2.40 10.75
N GLY A 63 -1.38 -3.63 10.40
CA GLY A 63 -2.77 -4.04 10.30
C GLY A 63 -3.00 -5.47 10.73
N MET A 64 -4.28 -5.81 10.74
CA MET A 64 -4.82 -7.10 11.17
C MET A 64 -5.97 -7.47 10.25
N PHE A 65 -6.03 -8.74 9.85
CA PHE A 65 -7.18 -9.36 9.21
C PHE A 65 -7.81 -10.38 10.16
N SER A 66 -9.13 -10.50 10.15
CA SER A 66 -9.85 -11.61 10.77
C SER A 66 -11.02 -12.05 9.89
N HIS A 67 -11.31 -13.34 9.92
CA HIS A 67 -12.48 -13.96 9.29
C HIS A 67 -13.19 -14.84 10.31
N VAL A 68 -14.43 -14.49 10.62
CA VAL A 68 -15.30 -15.16 11.59
C VAL A 68 -16.44 -15.84 10.84
N LYS A 69 -16.62 -17.14 11.06
CA LYS A 69 -17.65 -17.94 10.40
C LYS A 69 -18.52 -18.61 11.44
N ALA A 70 -19.84 -18.46 11.30
CA ALA A 70 -20.82 -19.00 12.25
C ALA A 70 -20.54 -18.60 13.72
N GLY A 71 -20.04 -17.38 13.94
CA GLY A 71 -19.69 -16.85 15.27
C GLY A 71 -18.33 -17.31 15.80
N GLU A 72 -17.63 -18.21 15.10
CA GLU A 72 -16.34 -18.76 15.51
C GLU A 72 -15.18 -18.11 14.74
N PRO A 73 -14.05 -17.79 15.41
CA PRO A 73 -12.86 -17.27 14.73
C PRO A 73 -12.26 -18.35 13.82
N GLY A 74 -12.26 -18.10 12.52
CA GLY A 74 -11.74 -19.04 11.52
C GLY A 74 -10.27 -18.79 11.19
N PHE A 75 -9.93 -17.56 10.79
CA PHE A 75 -8.58 -17.19 10.37
C PHE A 75 -8.27 -15.74 10.77
N TYR A 76 -7.02 -15.45 11.11
CA TYR A 76 -6.54 -14.10 11.34
C TYR A 76 -5.05 -13.98 10.99
N GLU A 77 -4.63 -12.77 10.64
CA GLU A 77 -3.26 -12.44 10.29
C GLU A 77 -2.90 -11.05 10.82
N PHE A 78 -1.63 -10.85 11.14
CA PHE A 78 -1.04 -9.53 11.42
C PHE A 78 0.01 -9.22 10.36
N TYR A 79 0.02 -7.98 9.90
CA TYR A 79 0.94 -7.53 8.86
C TYR A 79 1.49 -6.14 9.17
N ASP A 80 2.68 -5.87 8.65
CA ASP A 80 3.25 -4.53 8.65
C ASP A 80 3.71 -4.09 7.25
N HIS A 81 3.51 -2.82 6.95
CA HIS A 81 3.91 -2.17 5.72
C HIS A 81 5.05 -1.20 6.00
N ARG A 82 6.19 -1.42 5.35
CA ARG A 82 7.43 -0.66 5.56
C ARG A 82 8.15 -0.41 4.23
N LYS A 83 8.88 0.70 4.16
CA LYS A 83 9.65 1.09 2.96
C LYS A 83 10.89 0.22 2.71
N GLU A 84 11.47 -0.35 3.76
CA GLU A 84 12.65 -1.20 3.70
C GLU A 84 12.37 -2.55 4.39
N PRO A 85 12.81 -3.70 3.81
CA PRO A 85 12.61 -4.99 4.43
C PRO A 85 13.48 -5.12 5.69
N ARG A 86 12.85 -5.21 6.87
CA ARG A 86 13.48 -5.78 8.07
C ARG A 86 12.84 -7.12 8.36
N ARG A 87 13.69 -8.10 8.67
CA ARG A 87 13.25 -9.43 9.12
C ARG A 87 12.34 -9.26 10.34
N ILE A 88 11.11 -9.76 10.24
CA ILE A 88 10.30 -10.05 11.43
C ILE A 88 10.86 -11.35 11.98
N GLU A 89 11.71 -11.26 13.00
CA GLU A 89 12.01 -12.44 13.82
C GLU A 89 10.81 -12.62 14.75
N VAL A 90 9.93 -13.56 14.40
CA VAL A 90 8.96 -14.09 15.35
C VAL A 90 9.77 -14.94 16.33
N LEU A 91 10.37 -14.28 17.33
CA LEU A 91 10.81 -14.99 18.52
C LEU A 91 9.53 -15.57 19.13
N PRO A 92 9.43 -16.89 19.38
CA PRO A 92 8.33 -17.43 20.15
C PRO A 92 8.40 -16.77 21.54
N ALA A 93 7.64 -15.70 21.71
CA ALA A 93 7.31 -15.20 23.03
C ALA A 93 6.54 -16.33 23.67
N SER A 94 7.20 -17.00 24.62
CA SER A 94 6.59 -17.97 25.49
C SER A 94 5.34 -17.32 26.08
N PHE A 95 4.18 -17.71 25.58
CA PHE A 95 2.89 -17.38 26.16
C PHE A 95 2.82 -18.13 27.49
N ARG A 96 3.24 -17.47 28.57
CA ARG A 96 3.06 -17.95 29.93
C ARG A 96 1.81 -17.24 30.46
N SER A 97 0.66 -17.89 30.32
CA SER A 97 -0.53 -17.51 31.08
C SER A 97 -0.30 -17.95 32.52
N GLU A 98 0.18 -17.06 33.36
CA GLU A 98 0.06 -17.22 34.81
C GLU A 98 -1.34 -16.73 35.18
N ILE A 99 -2.31 -17.65 35.11
CA ILE A 99 -3.58 -17.50 35.82
C ILE A 99 -3.27 -17.96 37.23
N ASP A 100 -3.02 -17.01 38.13
CA ASP A 100 -2.99 -17.28 39.56
C ASP A 100 -4.42 -17.64 40.00
N HIS A 101 -4.57 -18.83 40.59
CA HIS A 101 -5.78 -19.31 41.24
C HIS A 101 -5.85 -18.85 42.69
#